data_AF-A0A2M9P867-F1
#
_entry.id   AF-A0A2M9P867-F1
#
_cell.length_a   1.000
_cell.length_b   1.000
_cell.length_c   1.000
_cell.angle_alpha   90.00
_cell.angle_beta   90.00
_cell.angle_gamma   90.00
#
_symmetry.space_group_name_H-M   'P 1'
#
loop_
_entity.id
_entity.type
_entity.pdbx_description
1 polymer ?
#
loop_
_entity_poly.entity_id
_entity_poly.type
_entity_poly.pdbx_seq_one_letter_code
_entity_poly.pdbx_strand_id
1 'polypeptide(L)'
;MPKLHLLKLCVGADTVEDLLDWQAARRAEAPDRALAHVTRMWPKREAELLDGGSLYWVFKGLILARQPLLGLAPREGADGIRRCALLSPGCGRNARRSCWTAARSTGCSRA
;
A
#
# COMPACT_ATOMS: atom_id res chain seq x y z
N MET A 1 1.84 22.35 1.32
CA MET A 1 0.71 21.84 2.12
C MET A 1 1.07 20.48 2.72
N PRO A 2 0.57 20.13 3.91
CA PRO A 2 0.78 18.81 4.49
C PRO A 2 0.11 17.74 3.62
N LYS A 3 0.85 16.70 3.26
CA LYS A 3 0.35 15.59 2.43
C LYS A 3 -0.41 14.59 3.30
N LEU A 4 -1.57 14.14 2.84
CA LEU A 4 -2.34 13.13 3.54
C LEU A 4 -1.85 11.73 3.16
N HIS A 5 -1.69 10.87 4.16
CA HIS A 5 -1.19 9.51 4.00
C HIS A 5 -2.13 8.53 4.70
N LEU A 6 -2.18 7.29 4.19
CA LEU A 6 -2.92 6.20 4.79
C LEU A 6 -1.97 5.25 5.49
N LEU A 7 -2.32 4.81 6.70
CA LEU A 7 -1.67 3.69 7.37
C LEU A 7 -2.54 2.46 7.24
N LYS A 8 -1.93 1.33 6.88
CA LYS A 8 -2.61 0.05 6.75
C LYS A 8 -1.85 -1.01 7.52
N LEU A 9 -2.54 -1.62 8.49
CA LEU A 9 -2.03 -2.79 9.17
C LEU A 9 -1.97 -3.96 8.20
N CYS A 10 -0.78 -4.53 8.05
CA CYS A 10 -0.57 -5.77 7.33
C CYS A 10 -0.88 -6.93 8.28
N VAL A 11 -1.92 -7.70 7.95
CA VAL A 11 -2.32 -8.89 8.69
C VAL A 11 -2.13 -10.09 7.76
N GLY A 12 -1.45 -11.13 8.23
CA GLY A 12 -1.12 -12.31 7.43
C GLY A 12 0.18 -12.21 6.62
N ALA A 13 0.96 -11.15 6.81
CA ALA A 13 2.34 -11.02 6.35
C ALA A 13 3.20 -10.59 7.54
N ASP A 14 4.23 -11.36 7.85
CA ASP A 14 5.12 -11.11 8.99
C ASP A 14 6.29 -10.21 8.60
N THR A 15 6.65 -10.23 7.33
CA THR A 15 7.80 -9.53 6.75
C THR A 15 7.39 -8.71 5.53
N VAL A 16 8.28 -7.82 5.08
CA VAL A 16 8.02 -7.07 3.85
C VAL A 16 8.20 -7.96 2.63
N GLU A 17 9.03 -8.99 2.73
CA GLU A 17 9.24 -10.02 1.73
C GLU A 17 7.93 -10.75 1.41
N ASP A 18 7.12 -11.10 2.43
CA ASP A 18 5.81 -11.71 2.23
C ASP A 18 4.87 -10.78 1.43
N LEU A 19 4.90 -9.48 1.73
CA LEU A 19 4.15 -8.49 0.97
C LEU A 19 4.65 -8.42 -0.49
N LEU A 20 5.96 -8.48 -0.72
CA LEU A 20 6.52 -8.48 -2.07
C LEU A 20 6.12 -9.73 -2.86
N ASP A 21 6.13 -10.90 -2.23
CA ASP A 21 5.72 -12.14 -2.88
C ASP A 21 4.24 -12.13 -3.24
N TRP A 22 3.38 -11.61 -2.36
CA TRP A 22 1.97 -11.39 -2.69
C TRP A 22 1.79 -10.45 -3.89
N GLN A 23 2.56 -9.36 -3.94
CA GLN A 23 2.53 -8.41 -5.05
C GLN A 23 3.05 -9.01 -6.36
N ALA A 24 4.12 -9.81 -6.28
CA ALA A 24 4.70 -10.50 -7.42
C ALA A 24 3.71 -11.51 -8.02
N ALA A 25 3.02 -12.29 -7.18
CA ALA A 25 1.97 -13.21 -7.62
C ALA A 25 0.83 -12.48 -8.33
N ARG A 26 0.32 -11.38 -7.74
CA ARG A 26 -0.73 -10.55 -8.35
C ARG A 26 -0.30 -9.93 -9.68
N ARG A 27 0.96 -9.52 -9.79
CA ARG A 27 1.53 -8.99 -11.04
C ARG A 27 1.71 -10.10 -12.08
N ALA A 28 2.06 -11.32 -11.69
CA ALA A 28 2.16 -12.44 -12.63
C ALA A 28 0.80 -12.78 -13.26
N GLU A 29 -0.29 -12.65 -12.49
CA GLU A 29 -1.66 -12.82 -12.99
C GLU A 29 -2.11 -11.67 -13.92
N ALA A 30 -1.62 -10.45 -13.71
CA ALA A 30 -2.00 -9.26 -14.48
C ALA A 30 -0.84 -8.24 -14.57
N PRO A 31 0.13 -8.45 -15.48
CA PRO A 31 1.39 -7.69 -15.49
C PRO A 31 1.24 -6.20 -15.79
N ASP A 32 0.24 -5.85 -16.60
CA ASP A 32 -0.05 -4.48 -17.03
C ASP A 32 -0.98 -3.72 -16.07
N ARG A 33 -1.46 -4.38 -15.01
CA ARG A 33 -2.40 -3.78 -14.07
C ARG A 33 -1.69 -3.26 -12.83
N ALA A 34 -2.11 -2.08 -12.35
CA ALA A 34 -1.73 -1.60 -11.03
C ALA A 34 -2.20 -2.59 -9.95
N LEU A 35 -1.43 -2.71 -8.87
CA LEU A 35 -1.86 -3.49 -7.73
C LEU A 35 -3.08 -2.83 -7.10
N ALA A 36 -4.05 -3.64 -6.69
CA ALA A 36 -5.25 -3.17 -6.04
C ALA A 36 -5.36 -3.77 -4.65
N HIS A 37 -5.23 -2.95 -3.61
CA HIS A 37 -5.56 -3.35 -2.26
C HIS A 37 -7.01 -2.96 -1.94
N VAL A 38 -7.87 -3.96 -1.76
CA VAL A 38 -9.32 -3.74 -1.59
C VAL A 38 -9.65 -3.46 -0.13
N THR A 39 -10.29 -2.32 0.14
CA THR A 39 -10.81 -1.90 1.44
C THR A 39 -12.33 -1.82 1.42
N ARG A 40 -12.98 -2.17 2.53
CA ARG A 40 -14.44 -2.02 2.68
C ARG A 40 -14.86 -0.55 2.76
N MET A 41 -14.00 0.31 3.31
CA MET A 41 -14.28 1.74 3.48
C MET A 41 -13.64 2.55 2.35
N TRP A 42 -14.40 3.53 1.85
CA TRP A 42 -13.90 4.55 0.93
C TRP A 42 -13.28 5.71 1.72
N PRO A 43 -12.05 6.18 1.38
CA PRO A 43 -11.45 7.33 2.02
C PRO A 43 -12.25 8.62 1.75
N LYS A 44 -12.72 9.30 2.81
CA LYS A 44 -13.52 10.53 2.68
C LYS A 44 -12.75 11.71 2.07
N ARG A 45 -11.42 11.73 2.22
CA ARG A 45 -10.51 12.80 1.76
C ARG A 45 -9.67 12.30 0.59
N GLU A 46 -10.32 11.74 -0.43
CA GLU A 46 -9.62 11.13 -1.55
C GLU A 46 -8.80 12.12 -2.37
N ALA A 47 -9.30 13.34 -2.60
CA ALA A 47 -8.58 14.35 -3.38
C ALA A 47 -7.21 14.69 -2.76
N GLU A 48 -7.17 14.85 -1.43
CA GLU A 48 -5.93 15.11 -0.70
C GLU A 48 -5.00 13.88 -0.63
N LEU A 49 -5.57 12.67 -0.67
CA LEU A 49 -4.79 11.43 -0.76
C LEU A 49 -4.16 11.23 -2.13
N LEU A 50 -4.84 11.66 -3.19
CA LEU A 50 -4.35 11.55 -4.56
C LEU A 50 -3.38 12.70 -4.91
N ASP A 51 -3.34 13.78 -4.13
CA ASP A 51 -2.36 14.86 -4.21
C ASP A 51 -0.98 14.45 -3.63
N GLY A 52 -0.43 13.34 -4.13
CA GLY A 52 0.89 12.84 -3.74
C GLY A 52 0.91 12.09 -2.40
N GLY A 53 -0.25 11.56 -1.96
CA GLY A 53 -0.35 10.69 -0.80
C GLY A 53 0.28 9.31 -1.00
N SER A 54 0.32 8.54 0.08
CA SER A 54 0.99 7.24 0.09
C SER A 54 0.36 6.32 1.12
N LEU A 55 0.43 5.03 0.84
CA LEU A 55 0.03 3.94 1.72
C LEU A 55 1.26 3.44 2.47
N TYR A 56 1.22 3.52 3.80
CA TYR A 56 2.23 3.02 4.70
C TYR A 56 1.77 1.69 5.29
N TRP A 57 2.61 0.67 5.16
CA TRP A 57 2.33 -0.67 5.67
C TRP A 57 2.95 -0.84 7.05
N VAL A 58 2.09 -1.17 8.01
CA VAL A 58 2.45 -1.43 9.40
C VAL A 58 2.56 -2.94 9.60
N PHE A 59 3.71 -3.42 10.04
CA PHE A 59 4.01 -4.80 10.39
C PHE A 59 4.41 -4.83 11.87
N LYS A 60 3.67 -5.57 12.70
CA LYS A 60 3.96 -5.71 14.15
C LYS A 60 4.21 -4.37 14.86
N GLY A 61 3.43 -3.33 14.50
CA GLY A 61 3.54 -1.99 15.07
C GLY A 61 4.61 -1.07 14.44
N LEU A 62 5.38 -1.58 13.47
CA LEU A 62 6.42 -0.81 12.77
C LEU A 62 6.02 -0.52 11.33
N ILE A 63 6.30 0.70 10.85
CA ILE A 63 6.10 1.04 9.44
C ILE A 63 7.34 0.60 8.66
N LEU A 64 7.21 -0.45 7.85
CA LEU A 64 8.36 -1.04 7.14
C LEU A 64 8.31 -0.83 5.62
N ALA A 65 7.15 -0.51 5.05
CA ALA A 65 7.01 -0.25 3.62
C ALA A 65 6.11 0.96 3.33
N ARG A 66 6.39 1.63 2.21
CA ARG A 66 5.63 2.78 1.72
C ARG A 66 5.37 2.62 0.23
N GLN A 67 4.13 2.73 -0.19
CA GLN A 67 3.76 2.74 -1.60
C GLN A 67 3.05 4.04 -1.96
N PRO A 68 3.39 4.70 -3.08
CA PRO A 68 2.60 5.82 -3.55
C PRO A 68 1.20 5.34 -3.95
N LEU A 69 0.19 6.16 -3.67
CA LEU A 69 -1.18 5.88 -4.10
C LEU A 69 -1.36 6.48 -5.50
N LEU A 70 -1.74 5.65 -6.47
CA LEU A 70 -1.97 6.10 -7.85
C LEU A 70 -3.41 6.53 -8.08
N GLY A 71 -4.35 5.93 -7.35
CA GLY A 71 -5.77 6.09 -7.62
C GLY A 71 -6.62 5.29 -6.65
N LEU A 72 -7.93 5.57 -6.70
CA LEU A 72 -8.97 4.79 -6.06
C LEU A 72 -9.92 4.30 -7.16
N ALA A 73 -10.31 3.03 -7.12
CA ALA A 73 -11.25 2.48 -8.07
C ALA A 73 -12.38 1.71 -7.36
N PRO A 74 -13.62 1.74 -7.86
CA PRO A 74 -14.67 0.87 -7.36
C PRO A 74 -14.34 -0.60 -7.70
N ARG A 75 -14.53 -1.47 -6.71
CA ARG A 75 -14.43 -2.92 -6.85
C ARG A 75 -15.70 -3.55 -6.30
N GLU A 76 -16.51 -4.11 -7.18
CA GLU A 76 -17.67 -4.90 -6.78
C GLU A 76 -17.19 -6.30 -6.38
N GLY A 77 -17.56 -6.72 -5.17
CA GLY A 77 -17.35 -8.09 -4.74
C GLY A 77 -18.42 -9.02 -5.31
N ALA A 78 -18.16 -10.32 -5.29
CA ALA A 78 -19.14 -11.33 -5.70
C ALA A 78 -20.43 -11.33 -4.86
N ASP A 79 -20.37 -10.70 -3.68
CA ASP A 79 -21.47 -10.46 -2.76
C ASP A 79 -22.28 -9.18 -3.09
N GLY A 80 -21.98 -8.49 -4.19
CA GLY A 80 -22.67 -7.26 -4.60
C GLY A 80 -22.28 -6.01 -3.79
N ILE A 81 -21.36 -6.13 -2.83
CA ILE A 81 -20.91 -5.00 -2.02
C ILE A 81 -19.82 -4.22 -2.76
N ARG A 82 -20.08 -2.92 -2.95
CA ARG A 82 -19.09 -1.97 -3.49
C ARG A 82 -17.98 -1.73 -2.47
N ARG A 83 -16.74 -1.98 -2.89
CA ARG A 83 -15.52 -1.76 -2.12
C ARG A 83 -14.62 -0.78 -2.85
N CYS A 84 -13.69 -0.19 -2.12
CA CYS A 84 -12.68 0.68 -2.69
C CYS A 84 -11.41 -0.14 -2.96
N ALA A 85 -10.85 -0.05 -4.16
CA ALA A 85 -9.53 -0.55 -4.48
C ALA A 85 -8.52 0.61 -4.43
N LEU A 86 -7.60 0.54 -3.48
CA LEU A 86 -6.43 1.41 -3.40
C LEU A 86 -5.42 0.95 -4.46
N LEU A 87 -5.16 1.78 -5.46
CA LEU A 87 -4.25 1.45 -6.54
C LEU A 87 -2.82 1.88 -6.21
N SER A 88 -1.86 0.98 -6.36
CA SER A 88 -0.44 1.25 -6.15
C SER A 88 0.41 0.65 -7.28
N PRO A 89 1.60 1.21 -7.57
CA PRO A 89 2.48 0.59 -8.54
C PRO A 89 3.00 -0.74 -7.97
N GLY A 90 3.13 -1.75 -8.82
CA GLY A 90 3.75 -2.99 -8.36
C GLY A 90 5.22 -2.79 -8.02
N CYS A 91 5.63 -3.20 -6.82
CA CYS A 91 7.04 -3.19 -6.44
C CYS A 91 7.72 -4.45 -6.98
N GLY A 92 8.69 -4.29 -7.89
CA GLY A 92 9.58 -5.39 -8.24
C GLY A 92 10.68 -5.57 -7.19
N ARG A 93 11.21 -6.79 -7.02
CA ARG A 93 12.35 -7.09 -6.12
C ARG A 93 13.60 -6.20 -6.36
N ASN A 94 13.73 -5.62 -7.55
CA ASN A 94 14.83 -4.72 -7.93
C ASN A 94 14.42 -3.24 -8.07
N ALA A 95 13.27 -2.83 -7.52
CA ALA A 95 12.85 -1.43 -7.52
C ALA A 95 13.68 -0.62 -6.51
N ARG A 96 14.92 -0.31 -6.90
CA ARG A 96 15.84 0.52 -6.12
C ARG A 96 15.21 1.92 -5.99
N ARG A 97 14.82 2.26 -4.75
CA ARG A 97 14.56 3.61 -4.19
C ARG A 97 13.14 4.20 -4.28
N SER A 98 12.27 3.87 -5.24
CA SER A 98 10.96 4.56 -5.35
C SER A 98 9.83 3.94 -4.51
N CYS A 99 9.88 2.63 -4.22
CA CYS A 99 8.92 1.91 -3.37
C CYS A 99 9.43 1.66 -1.94
N TRP A 100 10.71 1.93 -1.70
CA TRP A 100 11.37 1.69 -0.42
C TRP A 100 11.93 2.99 0.09
N THR A 101 11.06 3.79 0.70
CA THR A 101 11.51 4.61 1.82
C THR A 101 11.20 3.78 3.04
N ALA A 102 12.19 3.03 3.55
CA ALA A 102 12.13 2.59 4.93
C ALA A 102 11.74 3.84 5.72
N ALA A 103 10.57 3.82 6.36
CA ALA A 103 10.24 4.84 7.32
C ALA A 103 11.31 4.68 8.38
N ARG A 104 12.38 5.47 8.28
CA ARG A 104 13.33 5.62 9.37
C ARG A 104 12.47 6.12 10.50
N SER A 105 12.11 5.21 11.40
CA SER A 105 11.76 5.56 12.76
C SER A 105 13.00 6.25 13.31
N THR A 106 13.07 7.56 13.12
CA THR A 106 13.87 8.44 13.96
C THR A 106 13.50 8.08 15.40
N GLY A 107 14.45 7.46 16.12
CA GLY A 107 14.31 7.17 17.54
C GLY A 107 14.02 5.70 17.90
N CYS A 108 14.86 4.75 17.49
CA CYS A 108 15.15 3.60 18.34
C CYS A 108 16.62 3.72 18.75
N SER A 109 16.85 4.55 19.77
CA SER A 109 18.09 4.52 20.52
C SER A 109 18.24 3.11 21.08
N ARG A 110 19.33 2.44 20.72
CA ARG A 110 19.90 1.38 21.55
C ARG A 110 20.06 1.96 22.96
N ALA A 111 19.31 1.42 23.90
CA ALA A 111 19.62 1.38 25.31
C ALA A 111 19.34 -0.06 25.75
#